data_AF-A0A8J2HC04-F1
#
_entry.id   AF-A0A8J2HC04-F1
#
_cell.length_a   1.000
_cell.length_b   1.000
_cell.length_c   1.000
_cell.angle_alpha   90.00
_cell.angle_beta   90.00
_cell.angle_gamma   90.00
#
_symmetry.space_group_name_H-M   'P 1'
#
loop_
_entity.id
_entity.type
_entity.pdbx_description
1 polymer ?
#
loop_
_entity_poly.entity_id
_entity_poly.type
_entity_poly.pdbx_seq_one_letter_code
_entity_poly.pdbx_strand_id
1 'polypeptide(L)'
;MCFRLLPRSLQILTILLTDWSIQKICDTMGAKKHMAVMSKSLKENKGVLAAPDQKKGRPLSDNIKSKVIEFYKNDDVSLNVTV
;
A
#
# COMPACT_ATOMS: atom_id res chain seq x y z
N MET A 1 14.40 2.85 -9.84
CA MET A 1 13.19 3.68 -9.97
C MET A 1 12.01 2.99 -9.29
N CYS A 2 11.59 3.46 -8.12
CA CYS A 2 10.35 2.97 -7.49
C CYS A 2 9.16 3.59 -8.25
N PHE A 3 8.53 2.82 -9.15
CA PHE A 3 7.29 3.25 -9.78
C PHE A 3 6.21 3.38 -8.70
N ARG A 4 5.90 4.63 -8.33
CA ARG A 4 4.81 4.98 -7.43
C ARG A 4 3.52 4.44 -8.02
N LEU A 5 2.98 3.40 -7.38
CA LEU A 5 1.65 2.86 -7.62
C LEU A 5 0.64 3.98 -7.31
N LEU A 6 0.05 4.58 -8.34
CA LEU A 6 -1.12 5.44 -8.16
C LEU A 6 -2.34 4.51 -7.98
N PRO A 7 -2.92 4.41 -6.76
CA PRO A 7 -3.98 3.46 -6.46
C PRO A 7 -5.26 3.69 -7.30
N ARG A 8 -5.47 4.93 -7.77
CA ARG A 8 -6.65 5.35 -8.53
C ARG A 8 -6.77 4.69 -9.90
N SER A 9 -5.66 4.57 -10.65
CA SER A 9 -5.69 3.93 -11.98
C SER A 9 -6.02 2.44 -11.89
N LEU A 10 -5.54 1.78 -10.84
CA LEU A 10 -5.81 0.36 -10.60
C LEU A 10 -7.28 0.11 -10.23
N GLN A 11 -7.88 1.00 -9.44
CA GLN A 11 -9.32 0.95 -9.11
C GLN A 11 -10.19 1.08 -10.35
N ILE A 12 -9.92 2.05 -11.23
CA ILE A 12 -10.70 2.25 -12.47
C ILE A 12 -10.61 1.01 -13.36
N LEU A 13 -9.43 0.40 -13.43
CA LEU A 13 -9.21 -0.85 -14.16
C LEU A 13 -10.16 -1.97 -13.66
N THR A 14 -10.40 -2.13 -12.35
CA THR A 14 -11.29 -3.20 -11.82
C THR A 14 -12.71 -3.23 -12.41
N ILE A 15 -13.22 -2.10 -12.91
CA ILE A 15 -14.57 -2.01 -13.48
C ILE A 15 -14.69 -2.83 -14.78
N LEU A 16 -13.68 -2.76 -15.65
CA LEU A 16 -13.75 -3.21 -17.04
C LEU A 16 -13.33 -4.68 -17.28
N LEU A 17 -12.80 -5.36 -16.27
CA LEU A 17 -11.82 -6.44 -16.48
C LEU A 17 -12.32 -7.87 -16.63
N THR A 18 -13.61 -8.15 -16.50
CA THR A 18 -14.07 -9.55 -16.50
C THR A 18 -13.90 -10.18 -17.88
N ASP A 19 -14.28 -9.46 -18.94
CA ASP A 19 -14.43 -10.05 -20.27
C ASP A 19 -13.24 -9.76 -21.20
N TRP A 20 -12.30 -8.90 -20.79
CA TRP A 20 -11.23 -8.43 -21.67
C TRP A 20 -9.92 -9.20 -21.46
N SER A 21 -9.22 -9.46 -22.57
CA SER A 21 -7.87 -10.03 -22.53
C SER A 21 -6.85 -9.01 -22.02
N ILE A 22 -5.78 -9.48 -21.37
CA ILE A 22 -4.73 -8.63 -20.78
C ILE A 22 -4.14 -7.68 -21.83
N GLN A 23 -3.93 -8.15 -23.07
CA GLN A 23 -3.46 -7.31 -24.18
C GLN A 23 -4.45 -6.20 -24.52
N LYS A 24 -5.73 -6.53 -24.70
CA LYS A 24 -6.77 -5.52 -25.00
C LYS A 24 -6.83 -4.43 -23.94
N ILE A 25 -6.65 -4.79 -22.66
CA ILE A 25 -6.61 -3.84 -21.54
C ILE A 25 -5.39 -2.93 -21.63
N CYS A 26 -4.21 -3.49 -21.93
CA CYS A 26 -2.99 -2.72 -22.08
C CYS A 26 -3.11 -1.73 -23.23
N ASP A 27 -3.65 -2.18 -24.36
CA ASP A 27 -3.78 -1.38 -25.59
C ASP A 27 -4.83 -0.28 -25.42
N THR A 28 -5.97 -0.58 -24.79
CA THR A 28 -7.09 0.37 -24.64
C THR A 28 -6.85 1.40 -23.53
N MET A 29 -6.27 0.99 -22.40
CA MET A 29 -6.09 1.84 -21.21
C MET A 29 -4.67 2.40 -21.10
N GLY A 30 -3.77 2.07 -22.03
CA GLY A 30 -2.35 2.41 -21.94
C GLY A 30 -1.67 1.82 -20.70
N ALA A 31 -2.23 0.77 -20.12
CA ALA A 31 -1.79 0.18 -18.86
C ALA A 31 -0.64 -0.81 -19.09
N LYS A 32 0.32 -0.87 -18.16
CA LYS A 32 1.34 -1.91 -18.18
C LYS A 32 0.72 -3.28 -17.88
N LYS A 33 1.26 -4.36 -18.49
CA LYS A 33 0.80 -5.75 -18.29
C LYS A 33 0.61 -6.13 -16.81
N HIS A 34 1.53 -5.73 -15.93
CA HIS A 34 1.43 -6.02 -14.51
C HIS A 34 0.20 -5.36 -13.85
N MET A 35 -0.19 -4.15 -14.28
CA MET A 35 -1.39 -3.46 -13.76
C MET A 35 -2.64 -4.23 -14.13
N ALA A 36 -2.76 -4.68 -15.38
CA ALA A 36 -3.91 -5.44 -15.87
C ALA A 36 -4.06 -6.79 -15.13
N VAL A 37 -2.95 -7.48 -14.84
CA VAL A 37 -2.95 -8.72 -14.04
C VAL A 37 -3.35 -8.43 -12.60
N MET A 38 -2.73 -7.43 -11.96
CA MET A 38 -3.06 -7.08 -10.58
C MET A 38 -4.52 -6.67 -10.43
N SER A 39 -5.07 -5.92 -11.40
CA SER A 39 -6.47 -5.47 -11.32
C SER A 39 -7.48 -6.61 -11.49
N LYS A 40 -7.16 -7.67 -12.26
CA LYS A 40 -7.98 -8.89 -12.30
C LYS A 40 -7.96 -9.63 -10.97
N SER A 41 -6.77 -9.87 -10.44
CA SER A 41 -6.59 -10.51 -9.13
C SER A 41 -7.24 -9.70 -8.01
N LEU A 42 -7.16 -8.37 -8.06
CA LEU A 42 -7.76 -7.49 -7.08
C LEU A 42 -9.29 -7.51 -7.15
N LYS A 43 -9.87 -7.58 -8.36
CA LYS A 43 -11.33 -7.73 -8.55
C LYS A 43 -11.83 -9.06 -7.98
N GLU A 44 -11.11 -10.15 -8.23
CA GLU A 44 -11.46 -11.49 -7.71
C GLU A 44 -11.40 -11.55 -6.17
N ASN A 45 -10.36 -10.96 -5.59
CA ASN A 45 -10.12 -11.04 -4.14
C ASN A 45 -10.92 -10.02 -3.31
N LYS A 46 -11.14 -8.81 -3.83
CA LYS A 46 -11.71 -7.68 -3.06
C LYS A 46 -12.95 -7.04 -3.70
N GLY A 47 -13.30 -7.43 -4.91
CA GLY A 47 -14.43 -6.85 -5.64
C GLY A 47 -14.09 -5.63 -6.49
N VAL A 48 -15.13 -5.01 -7.05
CA VAL A 48 -15.04 -3.84 -7.94
C VAL A 48 -14.72 -2.59 -7.13
N LEU A 49 -13.90 -1.68 -7.68
CA LEU A 49 -13.42 -0.44 -7.05
C LEU A 49 -12.61 -0.64 -5.76
N ALA A 50 -12.16 -1.87 -5.48
CA ALA A 50 -11.34 -2.13 -4.31
C ALA A 50 -10.01 -1.35 -4.36
N ALA A 51 -9.55 -0.89 -3.20
CA ALA A 51 -8.23 -0.29 -3.09
C ALA A 51 -7.15 -1.38 -2.98
N PRO A 52 -5.99 -1.20 -3.66
CA PRO A 52 -4.81 -2.01 -3.36
C PRO A 52 -4.39 -1.82 -1.91
N ASP A 53 -3.89 -2.88 -1.28
CA ASP A 53 -3.37 -2.76 0.08
C ASP A 53 -2.24 -1.75 0.11
N GLN A 54 -2.29 -0.89 1.12
CA GLN A 54 -1.18 0.00 1.40
C GLN A 54 0.06 -0.87 1.66
N LYS A 55 1.17 -0.51 1.01
CA LYS A 55 2.44 -1.18 1.21
C LYS A 55 2.74 -1.14 2.71
N LYS A 56 2.71 -2.29 3.39
CA LYS A 56 3.07 -2.37 4.79
C LYS A 56 4.50 -1.86 4.91
N GLY A 57 4.67 -0.75 5.64
CA GLY A 57 5.99 -0.22 5.95
C GLY A 57 6.81 -1.26 6.71
N ARG A 58 8.12 -1.06 6.79
CA ARG A 58 8.97 -1.91 7.65
C ARG A 58 8.51 -1.68 9.10
N PRO A 59 7.99 -2.72 9.79
CA PRO A 59 7.62 -2.54 11.19
C PRO A 59 8.88 -2.21 12.00
N LEU A 60 8.74 -1.31 12.96
CA LEU A 60 9.81 -1.05 13.92
C LEU A 60 10.07 -2.34 14.72
N SER A 61 11.34 -2.68 14.96
CA SER A 61 11.66 -3.84 15.80
C SER A 61 11.20 -3.60 17.23
N ASP A 62 10.76 -4.67 17.90
CA ASP A 62 10.20 -4.56 19.25
C ASP A 62 11.24 -4.07 20.27
N ASN A 63 12.54 -4.35 20.03
CA ASN A 63 13.64 -3.79 20.82
C ASN A 63 13.65 -2.25 20.78
N ILE A 64 13.47 -1.63 19.60
CA ILE A 64 13.42 -0.17 19.50
C ILE A 64 12.16 0.37 20.20
N LYS A 65 11.02 -0.31 20.07
CA LYS A 65 9.80 0.08 20.77
C LYS A 65 9.99 0.04 22.29
N SER A 66 10.62 -1.01 22.82
CA SER A 66 10.91 -1.13 24.25
C SER A 66 11.82 -0.01 24.74
N LYS A 67 12.89 0.33 24.00
CA LYS A 67 13.77 1.45 24.34
C LYS A 67 13.05 2.80 24.34
N VAL A 68 12.15 3.03 23.38
CA VAL A 68 11.35 4.25 23.34
C VAL A 68 10.40 4.31 24.53
N ILE A 69 9.74 3.20 24.87
CA ILE A 69 8.85 3.13 26.04
C ILE A 69 9.63 3.35 27.34
N GLU A 70 10.81 2.74 27.47
CA GLU A 70 11.71 2.89 28.62
C GLU A 70 12.21 4.33 28.76
N PHE A 71 12.57 5.00 27.66
CA PHE A 71 12.96 6.41 27.65
C PHE A 71 11.87 7.33 28.23
N TYR A 72 10.60 7.13 27.84
CA TYR A 72 9.49 7.95 28.34
C TYR A 72 8.98 7.55 29.74
N LYS A 73 9.34 6.37 30.24
CA LYS A 73 8.95 5.89 31.57
C LYS A 73 10.00 6.13 32.65
N ASN A 74 11.22 6.50 32.26
CA ASN A 74 12.23 6.92 33.21
C ASN A 74 11.96 8.36 33.65
N ASP A 75 11.50 8.52 34.89
CA ASP A 75 11.22 9.82 35.53
C ASP A 75 12.47 10.72 35.62
N ASP A 76 13.68 10.17 35.53
CA ASP A 76 14.94 10.91 35.51
C ASP A 76 15.08 11.84 34.29
N VAL A 77 14.41 11.54 33.18
CA VAL A 77 14.44 12.36 31.96
C VAL A 77 13.35 13.45 31.97
N SER A 78 12.24 13.18 32.65
CA SER A 78 11.12 14.12 32.79
C SER A 78 11.48 15.36 33.62
N LEU A 79 12.45 15.26 34.52
CA LEU A 79 12.91 16.37 35.36
C LEU A 79 13.76 17.42 34.61
N ASN A 80 14.29 17.09 33.42
CA ASN A 80 15.11 18.00 32.62
C ASN A 80 14.31 18.85 31.61
N VAL A 81 12.97 18.80 31.66
CA VAL A 81 12.09 19.70 30.89
C VAL A 81 11.37 20.65 31.85
N THR A 82 12.14 21.37 32.67
CA THR A 82 11.64 22.56 33.36
C THR A 82 12.52 23.72 32.95
N VAL A 83 12.02 24.51 31.99
CA VAL A 83 12.54 25.84 31.62
C VAL A 83 12.13 26.84 32.69
#